data_AF-A0AAW5AM10-F1
#
_entry.id   AF-A0AAW5AM10-F1
#
_cell.length_a   1.000
_cell.length_b   1.000
_cell.length_c   1.000
_cell.angle_alpha   90.00
_cell.angle_beta   90.00
_cell.angle_gamma   90.00
#
_symmetry.space_group_name_H-M   'P 1'
#
loop_
_entity.id
_entity.type
_entity.pdbx_description
1 polymer ?
#
loop_
_entity_poly.entity_id
_entity_poly.type
_entity_poly.pdbx_seq_one_letter_code
_entity_poly.pdbx_strand_id
1 'polypeptide(L)'
;MYSIFRRIFTPALYVLIFFTGFQTAYWWFLPRNTPEQNLPVLTTLAALCAVWLAYALAAAFIRRRQRQDEHAMKLERENVRPLLYAEMRYNREAPEKLLFAVCNQGKGAANNIRLNIEPQADSPAAATLFAALQDLPLTKGMAQLAAGEDYAEMFGDIRTLLDGLNGQAFDGTLKVVFAYDNIFGEAQTSETVLDLALLNGLAAALQPKPRRTFNIF
;
A
#
# COMPACT_ATOMS: atom_id res chain seq x y z
N MET A 1 6.17 -27.24 13.90
CA MET A 1 5.18 -27.93 14.77
C MET A 1 4.07 -28.65 14.00
N TYR A 2 3.56 -28.09 12.88
CA TYR A 2 2.44 -28.68 12.12
C TYR A 2 2.75 -30.02 11.39
N SER A 3 4.00 -30.24 10.97
CA SER A 3 4.41 -31.41 10.16
C SER A 3 4.53 -32.72 10.97
N ILE A 4 5.10 -32.66 12.16
CA ILE A 4 5.23 -33.81 13.07
C ILE A 4 3.84 -34.27 13.54
N PHE A 5 2.93 -33.33 13.79
CA PHE A 5 1.58 -33.61 14.28
C PHE A 5 0.67 -34.26 13.25
N ARG A 6 0.69 -33.82 11.99
CA ARG A 6 -0.09 -34.45 10.91
C ARG A 6 0.36 -35.90 10.66
N ARG A 7 1.65 -36.19 10.86
CA ARG A 7 2.24 -37.54 10.67
C ARG A 7 1.76 -38.56 11.70
N ILE A 8 1.44 -38.13 12.92
CA ILE A 8 0.96 -39.02 14.00
C ILE A 8 -0.57 -39.14 14.01
N PHE A 9 -1.29 -38.06 13.68
CA PHE A 9 -2.75 -38.05 13.80
C PHE A 9 -3.50 -38.64 12.60
N THR A 10 -2.93 -38.55 11.39
CA THR A 10 -3.53 -39.16 10.20
C THR A 10 -3.68 -40.68 10.34
N PRO A 11 -2.66 -41.45 10.80
CA PRO A 11 -2.84 -42.89 11.01
C PRO A 11 -3.82 -43.21 12.15
N ALA A 12 -3.87 -42.42 13.23
CA ALA A 12 -4.84 -42.62 14.30
C ALA A 12 -6.30 -42.45 13.82
N LEU A 13 -6.56 -41.49 12.93
CA LEU A 13 -7.87 -41.30 12.30
C LEU A 13 -8.24 -42.51 11.41
N TYR A 14 -7.29 -43.02 10.63
CA TYR A 14 -7.51 -44.22 9.80
C TYR A 14 -7.84 -45.44 10.64
N VAL A 15 -7.13 -45.64 11.75
CA VAL A 15 -7.41 -46.72 12.71
C VAL A 15 -8.83 -46.56 13.28
N LEU A 16 -9.22 -45.35 13.68
CA LEU A 16 -10.55 -45.08 14.21
C LEU A 16 -11.64 -45.41 13.19
N ILE A 17 -11.51 -44.93 11.94
CA ILE A 17 -12.45 -45.20 10.84
C ILE A 17 -12.55 -46.70 10.57
N PHE A 18 -11.41 -47.39 10.50
CA PHE A 18 -11.34 -48.84 10.29
C PHE A 18 -12.06 -49.62 11.40
N PHE A 19 -11.83 -49.26 12.68
CA PHE A 19 -12.50 -49.91 13.80
C PHE A 19 -14.00 -49.62 13.87
N THR A 20 -14.44 -48.39 13.56
CA THR A 20 -15.89 -48.11 13.44
C THR A 20 -16.53 -48.93 12.32
N GLY A 21 -15.88 -49.04 11.15
CA GLY A 21 -16.38 -49.86 10.04
C GLY A 21 -16.44 -51.35 10.39
N PHE A 22 -15.41 -51.86 11.05
CA PHE A 22 -15.36 -53.23 11.55
C PHE A 22 -16.46 -53.51 12.57
N GLN A 23 -16.71 -52.58 13.49
CA GLN A 23 -17.76 -52.73 14.51
C GLN A 23 -19.15 -52.69 13.89
N THR A 24 -19.41 -51.80 12.92
CA THR A 24 -20.68 -51.78 12.18
C THR A 24 -20.93 -53.09 11.43
N ALA A 25 -19.89 -53.69 10.85
CA ALA A 25 -20.00 -55.00 10.21
C ALA A 25 -20.27 -56.11 11.25
N TYR A 26 -19.57 -56.08 12.39
CA TYR A 26 -19.72 -57.07 13.45
C TYR A 26 -21.15 -57.12 14.03
N TRP A 27 -21.79 -55.95 14.18
CA TRP A 27 -23.19 -55.85 14.62
C TRP A 27 -24.19 -56.37 13.58
N TRP A 28 -23.88 -56.24 12.29
CA TRP A 28 -24.73 -56.72 11.21
C TRP A 28 -24.66 -58.25 11.03
N PHE A 29 -23.49 -58.84 11.27
CA PHE A 29 -23.26 -60.27 11.04
C PHE A 29 -23.53 -61.18 12.26
N LEU A 30 -23.54 -60.67 13.50
CA LEU A 30 -23.85 -61.47 14.71
C LEU A 30 -25.11 -60.94 15.44
N PRO A 31 -26.31 -61.50 15.16
CA PRO A 31 -27.58 -61.03 15.73
C PRO A 31 -27.85 -61.44 17.20
N ARG A 32 -26.87 -62.02 17.92
CA ARG A 32 -27.01 -62.49 19.31
C ARG A 32 -26.08 -61.81 20.32
N ASN A 33 -25.51 -60.66 19.97
CA ASN A 33 -24.60 -59.95 20.86
C ASN A 33 -25.38 -59.05 21.83
N THR A 34 -25.34 -59.35 23.13
CA THR A 34 -25.87 -58.46 24.17
C THR A 34 -24.97 -57.22 24.31
N PRO A 35 -25.53 -56.02 24.49
CA PRO A 35 -24.77 -54.76 24.55
C PRO A 35 -23.74 -54.71 25.71
N GLU A 36 -23.91 -55.56 26.73
CA GLU A 36 -23.03 -55.63 27.90
C GLU A 36 -21.64 -56.19 27.63
N GLN A 37 -21.48 -57.10 26.66
CA GLN A 37 -20.16 -57.67 26.34
C GLN A 37 -19.27 -56.70 25.53
N ASN A 38 -19.88 -55.72 24.83
CA ASN A 38 -19.18 -54.77 23.96
C ASN A 38 -18.98 -53.38 24.59
N LEU A 39 -19.49 -53.17 25.80
CA LEU A 39 -19.36 -51.96 26.59
C LEU A 39 -17.93 -51.40 26.69
N PRO A 40 -16.87 -52.19 26.95
CA PRO A 40 -15.50 -51.66 27.03
C PRO A 40 -14.94 -51.19 25.68
N VAL A 41 -15.36 -51.81 24.57
CA VAL A 41 -14.95 -51.40 23.21
C VAL A 41 -15.68 -50.12 22.79
N LEU A 42 -16.95 -49.99 23.16
CA LEU A 42 -17.74 -48.78 22.93
C LEU A 42 -17.21 -47.59 23.75
N THR A 43 -16.85 -47.78 25.01
CA THR A 43 -16.31 -46.70 25.86
C THR A 43 -14.93 -46.23 25.39
N THR A 44 -14.07 -47.15 24.94
CA THR A 44 -12.76 -46.79 24.38
C THR A 44 -12.87 -46.04 23.06
N LEU A 45 -13.76 -46.48 22.16
CA LEU A 45 -14.08 -45.74 20.93
C LEU A 45 -14.68 -44.36 21.24
N ALA A 46 -15.61 -44.28 22.19
CA ALA A 46 -16.21 -43.02 22.60
C ALA A 46 -15.17 -42.05 23.20
N ALA A 47 -14.25 -42.55 24.03
CA ALA A 47 -13.15 -41.75 24.59
C ALA A 47 -12.21 -41.26 23.49
N LEU A 48 -11.85 -42.12 22.53
CA LEU A 48 -11.00 -41.76 21.40
C LEU A 48 -11.66 -40.69 20.50
N CYS A 49 -12.97 -40.83 20.24
CA CYS A 49 -13.77 -39.85 19.53
C CYS A 49 -13.86 -38.52 20.29
N ALA A 50 -14.03 -38.54 21.61
CA ALA A 50 -14.09 -37.35 22.43
C ALA A 50 -12.76 -36.58 22.42
N VAL A 51 -11.63 -37.29 22.52
CA VAL A 51 -10.29 -36.70 22.39
C VAL A 51 -10.10 -36.09 21.00
N TRP A 52 -10.57 -36.76 19.95
CA TRP A 52 -10.49 -36.24 18.59
C TRP A 52 -11.35 -34.98 18.39
N LEU A 53 -12.58 -34.96 18.91
CA LEU A 53 -13.47 -33.80 18.85
C LEU A 53 -12.90 -32.61 19.62
N ALA A 54 -12.37 -32.84 20.83
CA ALA A 54 -11.71 -31.81 21.62
C ALA A 54 -10.52 -31.22 20.86
N TYR A 55 -9.73 -32.05 20.19
CA TYR A 55 -8.64 -31.60 19.33
C TYR A 55 -9.14 -30.82 18.10
N ALA A 56 -10.15 -31.32 17.39
CA ALA A 56 -10.70 -30.65 16.20
C ALA A 56 -11.24 -29.26 16.55
N LEU A 57 -11.91 -29.13 17.69
CA LEU A 57 -12.37 -27.85 18.23
C LEU A 57 -11.18 -26.96 18.58
N ALA A 58 -10.20 -27.43 19.35
CA ALA A 58 -9.03 -26.63 19.71
C ALA A 58 -8.26 -26.15 18.47
N ALA A 59 -8.04 -27.01 17.48
CA ALA A 59 -7.40 -26.66 16.22
C ALA A 59 -8.23 -25.64 15.42
N ALA A 60 -9.56 -25.78 15.39
CA ALA A 60 -10.44 -24.81 14.73
C ALA A 60 -10.39 -23.44 15.43
N PHE A 61 -10.37 -23.41 16.77
CA PHE A 61 -10.23 -22.18 17.54
C PHE A 61 -8.89 -21.50 17.30
N ILE A 62 -7.78 -22.25 17.34
CA ILE A 62 -6.44 -21.71 17.06
C ILE A 62 -6.37 -21.15 15.64
N ARG A 63 -6.87 -21.88 14.64
CA ARG A 63 -6.92 -21.40 13.25
C ARG A 63 -7.78 -20.15 13.09
N ARG A 64 -8.92 -20.06 13.79
CA ARG A 64 -9.77 -18.86 13.78
C ARG A 64 -9.03 -17.66 14.36
N ARG A 65 -8.36 -17.85 15.51
CA ARG A 65 -7.59 -16.81 16.17
C ARG A 65 -6.44 -16.32 15.29
N GLN A 66 -5.66 -17.25 14.71
CA GLN A 66 -4.59 -16.91 13.77
C GLN A 66 -5.08 -16.08 12.59
N ARG A 67 -6.22 -16.44 11.99
CA ARG A 67 -6.82 -15.64 10.92
C ARG A 67 -7.21 -14.25 11.40
N GLN A 68 -7.81 -14.13 12.59
CA GLN A 68 -8.19 -12.84 13.16
C GLN A 68 -6.97 -11.95 13.41
N ASP A 69 -5.90 -12.51 13.97
CA ASP A 69 -4.65 -11.81 14.22
C ASP A 69 -4.01 -11.37 12.90
N GLU A 70 -3.98 -12.24 11.89
CA GLU A 70 -3.50 -11.90 10.54
C GLU A 70 -4.33 -10.79 9.89
N HIS A 71 -5.65 -10.82 10.04
CA HIS A 71 -6.53 -9.76 9.53
C HIS A 71 -6.29 -8.44 10.28
N ALA A 72 -6.14 -8.47 11.60
CA ALA A 72 -5.86 -7.29 12.40
C ALA A 72 -4.52 -6.66 12.02
N MET A 73 -3.47 -7.47 11.85
CA MET A 73 -2.15 -6.99 11.38
C MET A 73 -2.23 -6.39 9.98
N LYS A 74 -3.02 -6.96 9.06
CA LYS A 74 -3.22 -6.39 7.72
C LYS A 74 -3.95 -5.04 7.78
N LEU A 75 -4.95 -4.91 8.64
CA LEU A 75 -5.69 -3.66 8.82
C LEU A 75 -4.81 -2.58 9.44
N GLU A 76 -3.98 -2.92 10.42
CA GLU A 76 -2.99 -2.00 10.98
C GLU A 76 -2.00 -1.56 9.90
N ARG A 77 -1.52 -2.51 9.10
CA ARG A 77 -0.62 -2.23 7.98
C ARG A 77 -1.25 -1.36 6.89
N GLU A 78 -2.53 -1.55 6.60
CA GLU A 78 -3.31 -0.69 5.71
C GLU A 78 -3.47 0.73 6.28
N ASN A 79 -3.65 0.84 7.60
CA ASN A 79 -3.80 2.13 8.27
C ASN A 79 -2.48 2.93 8.31
N VAL A 80 -1.31 2.33 8.10
CA VAL A 80 0.01 3.01 8.14
C VAL A 80 0.65 3.09 6.74
N ARG A 81 -0.16 3.14 5.68
CA ARG A 81 0.39 3.31 4.32
C ARG A 81 0.89 4.74 4.09
N PRO A 82 2.14 4.91 3.60
CA PRO A 82 2.59 6.19 3.06
C PRO A 82 1.80 6.50 1.78
N LEU A 83 1.65 7.79 1.47
CA LEU A 83 1.05 8.24 0.21
C LEU A 83 1.80 9.47 -0.26
N LEU A 84 2.74 9.24 -1.17
CA LEU A 84 3.55 10.31 -1.75
C LEU A 84 2.87 10.88 -2.99
N TYR A 85 2.84 12.21 -3.06
CA TYR A 85 2.46 12.95 -4.26
C TYR A 85 3.37 14.16 -4.45
N ALA A 86 3.50 14.56 -5.71
CA ALA A 86 4.20 15.79 -6.10
C ALA A 86 3.22 16.95 -6.21
N GLU A 87 3.69 18.16 -5.93
CA GLU A 87 2.94 19.39 -6.20
C GLU A 87 3.91 20.50 -6.62
N MET A 88 3.46 21.35 -7.55
CA MET A 88 4.17 22.60 -7.85
C MET A 88 3.49 23.75 -7.11
N ARG A 89 4.25 24.46 -6.29
CA ARG A 89 3.75 25.55 -5.44
C ARG A 89 4.52 26.82 -5.70
N TYR A 90 3.90 27.97 -5.48
CA TYR A 90 4.62 29.23 -5.41
C TYR A 90 5.28 29.38 -4.04
N ASN A 91 6.42 30.06 -4.00
CA ASN A 91 6.97 30.49 -2.72
C ASN A 91 6.08 31.63 -2.16
N ARG A 92 5.59 31.46 -0.93
CA ARG A 92 4.72 32.43 -0.25
C ARG A 92 5.37 33.79 -0.08
N GLU A 93 6.68 33.82 0.12
CA GLU A 93 7.44 35.06 0.33
C GLU A 93 7.84 35.73 -0.99
N ALA A 94 7.99 34.94 -2.05
CA ALA A 94 8.42 35.40 -3.36
C ALA A 94 7.64 34.65 -4.44
N PRO A 95 6.45 35.13 -4.83
CA PRO A 95 5.52 34.36 -5.65
C PRO A 95 6.01 34.15 -7.11
N GLU A 96 7.06 34.86 -7.52
CA GLU A 96 7.76 34.65 -8.79
C GLU A 96 8.58 33.34 -8.80
N LYS A 97 8.97 32.83 -7.61
CA LYS A 97 9.76 31.61 -7.45
C LYS A 97 8.85 30.38 -7.33
N LEU A 98 9.12 29.36 -8.14
CA LEU A 98 8.41 28.10 -8.13
C LEU A 98 9.16 27.05 -7.30
N LEU A 99 8.40 26.34 -6.49
CA LEU A 99 8.83 25.25 -5.64
C LEU A 99 8.24 23.94 -6.17
N PHE A 100 9.07 22.90 -6.19
CA PHE A 100 8.64 21.52 -6.38
C PHE A 100 8.58 20.87 -5.00
N ALA A 101 7.39 20.48 -4.58
CA ALA A 101 7.14 19.87 -3.29
C ALA A 101 6.80 18.38 -3.43
N VAL A 102 7.38 17.56 -2.57
CA VAL A 102 6.99 16.17 -2.34
C VAL A 102 6.36 16.09 -0.97
N CYS A 103 5.15 15.57 -0.94
CA CYS A 103 4.31 15.56 0.24
C CYS A 103 3.91 14.13 0.57
N ASN A 104 3.99 13.76 1.85
CA ASN A 104 3.45 12.49 2.33
C ASN A 104 2.12 12.72 3.05
N GLN A 105 1.01 12.57 2.34
CA GLN A 105 -0.33 12.60 2.96
C GLN A 105 -0.75 11.26 3.57
N GLY A 106 0.12 10.26 3.49
CA GLY A 106 -0.11 8.97 4.12
C GLY A 106 -0.02 9.05 5.64
N LYS A 107 -0.36 7.94 6.28
CA LYS A 107 -0.28 7.77 7.74
C LYS A 107 1.02 7.11 8.20
N GLY A 108 1.85 6.66 7.26
CA GLY A 108 3.15 6.05 7.52
C GLY A 108 4.29 6.82 6.87
N ALA A 109 5.50 6.66 7.42
CA ALA A 109 6.71 7.22 6.82
C ALA A 109 7.11 6.45 5.56
N ALA A 110 7.61 7.17 4.56
CA ALA A 110 8.22 6.59 3.36
C ALA A 110 9.75 6.68 3.48
N ASN A 111 10.43 5.60 3.12
CA ASN A 111 11.90 5.50 3.17
C ASN A 111 12.46 5.22 1.77
N ASN A 112 13.74 5.51 1.56
CA ASN A 112 14.46 5.25 0.30
C ASN A 112 13.73 5.76 -0.95
N ILE A 113 13.19 6.96 -0.87
CA ILE A 113 12.32 7.54 -1.88
C ILE A 113 13.16 7.87 -3.11
N ARG A 114 12.75 7.35 -4.27
CA ARG A 114 13.30 7.67 -5.59
C ARG A 114 12.20 8.31 -6.42
N LEU A 115 12.53 9.43 -7.06
CA LEU A 115 11.65 10.07 -8.02
C LEU A 115 12.13 9.79 -9.43
N ASN A 116 11.17 9.50 -10.31
CA ASN A 116 11.36 9.55 -11.74
C ASN A 116 10.32 10.52 -12.31
N ILE A 117 10.76 11.46 -13.15
CA ILE A 117 9.90 12.45 -13.78
C ILE A 117 9.92 12.15 -15.27
N GLU A 118 8.75 12.06 -15.88
CA GLU A 118 8.61 11.74 -17.30
C GLU A 118 7.64 12.73 -17.96
N PRO A 119 8.04 13.40 -19.06
CA PRO A 119 7.10 14.19 -19.84
C PRO A 119 6.15 13.27 -20.58
N GLN A 120 4.84 13.46 -20.38
CA GLN A 120 3.83 12.58 -20.97
C GLN A 120 3.37 13.05 -22.35
N ALA A 121 3.50 14.36 -22.62
CA ALA A 121 3.24 14.97 -23.92
C ALA A 121 4.51 15.64 -24.42
N ASP A 122 4.74 15.58 -25.74
CA ASP A 122 5.85 16.25 -26.41
C ASP A 122 5.51 17.74 -26.58
N SER A 123 5.53 18.45 -25.44
CA SER A 123 5.37 19.90 -25.37
C SER A 123 6.73 20.55 -25.06
N PRO A 124 7.06 21.69 -25.69
CA PRO A 124 8.25 22.46 -25.33
C PRO A 124 8.23 22.89 -23.86
N ALA A 125 7.06 23.22 -23.29
CA ALA A 125 6.91 23.57 -21.88
C ALA A 125 7.22 22.40 -20.95
N ALA A 126 6.75 21.20 -21.30
CA ALA A 126 7.06 19.98 -20.56
C ALA A 126 8.57 19.66 -20.59
N ALA A 127 9.22 19.81 -21.74
CA ALA A 127 10.66 19.57 -21.87
C ALA A 127 11.50 20.57 -21.05
N THR A 128 11.18 21.86 -21.10
CA THR A 128 11.90 22.90 -20.33
C THR A 128 11.74 22.69 -18.83
N LEU A 129 10.53 22.39 -18.36
CA LEU A 129 10.28 22.11 -16.94
C LEU A 129 10.91 20.80 -16.49
N PHE A 130 10.87 19.76 -17.32
CA PHE A 130 11.55 18.50 -17.05
C PHE A 130 13.05 18.69 -16.81
N ALA A 131 13.73 19.44 -17.68
CA ALA A 131 15.16 19.74 -17.52
C ALA A 131 15.44 20.49 -16.21
N ALA A 132 14.64 21.51 -15.88
CA ALA A 132 14.79 22.27 -14.64
C ALA A 132 14.56 21.43 -13.38
N LEU A 133 13.61 20.48 -13.43
CA LEU A 133 13.32 19.58 -12.32
C LEU A 133 14.38 18.48 -12.17
N GLN A 134 14.97 18.01 -13.28
CA GLN A 134 15.98 16.95 -13.25
C GLN A 134 17.23 17.34 -12.45
N ASP A 135 17.60 18.61 -12.49
CA ASP A 135 18.79 19.14 -11.80
C ASP A 135 18.62 19.25 -10.27
N LEU A 136 17.40 19.09 -9.75
CA LEU A 136 17.13 19.23 -8.33
C LEU A 136 17.80 18.11 -7.50
N PRO A 137 18.36 18.42 -6.32
CA PRO A 137 18.85 17.39 -5.39
C PRO A 137 17.82 16.30 -5.10
N LEU A 138 16.53 16.64 -4.99
CA LEU A 138 15.52 15.64 -4.65
C LEU A 138 15.36 14.51 -5.70
N THR A 139 15.68 14.76 -6.97
CA THR A 139 15.60 13.72 -8.01
C THR A 139 16.67 12.65 -7.84
N LYS A 140 17.76 12.97 -7.13
CA LYS A 140 18.82 12.03 -6.76
C LYS A 140 18.40 11.06 -5.65
N GLY A 141 17.24 11.30 -5.03
CA GLY A 141 16.63 10.47 -4.01
C GLY A 141 16.61 11.14 -2.64
N MET A 142 15.67 10.69 -1.82
CA MET A 142 15.42 11.20 -0.47
C MET A 142 15.40 10.04 0.52
N ALA A 143 16.11 10.20 1.64
CA ALA A 143 16.29 9.12 2.61
C ALA A 143 14.96 8.73 3.28
N GLN A 144 14.20 9.73 3.73
CA GLN A 144 12.97 9.54 4.47
C GLN A 144 12.06 10.77 4.39
N LEU A 145 10.75 10.53 4.40
CA LEU A 145 9.73 11.56 4.58
C LEU A 145 8.67 11.04 5.56
N ALA A 146 8.47 11.73 6.69
CA ALA A 146 7.52 11.27 7.71
C ALA A 146 6.07 11.50 7.26
N ALA A 147 5.11 10.94 8.01
CA ALA A 147 3.70 11.13 7.73
C ALA A 147 3.28 12.58 7.98
N GLY A 148 2.64 13.21 6.99
CA GLY A 148 2.20 14.60 7.04
C GLY A 148 3.29 15.64 6.77
N GLU A 149 4.53 15.22 6.49
CA GLU A 149 5.62 16.14 6.14
C GLU A 149 5.62 16.47 4.64
N ASP A 150 5.99 17.71 4.35
CA ASP A 150 6.30 18.21 3.01
C ASP A 150 7.77 18.62 2.92
N TYR A 151 8.40 18.24 1.80
CA TYR A 151 9.73 18.71 1.44
C TYR A 151 9.63 19.45 0.12
N ALA A 152 10.09 20.70 0.08
CA ALA A 152 9.98 21.55 -1.10
C ALA A 152 11.33 22.19 -1.45
N GLU A 153 11.66 22.16 -2.74
CA GLU A 153 12.86 22.80 -3.28
C GLU A 153 12.50 23.79 -4.40
N MET A 154 13.21 24.90 -4.44
CA MET A 154 13.08 25.88 -5.51
C MET A 154 13.78 25.38 -6.77
N PHE A 155 13.09 25.38 -7.89
CA PHE A 155 13.65 24.94 -9.18
C PHE A 155 13.77 26.06 -10.22
N GLY A 156 13.02 27.16 -10.07
CA GLY A 156 13.10 28.25 -11.04
C GLY A 156 12.22 29.44 -10.70
N ASP A 157 12.34 30.47 -11.53
CA ASP A 157 11.48 31.64 -11.54
C ASP A 157 10.53 31.56 -12.74
N ILE A 158 9.25 31.82 -12.52
CA ILE A 158 8.22 31.71 -13.56
C ILE A 158 8.49 32.61 -14.76
N ARG A 159 9.12 33.79 -14.56
CA ARG A 159 9.49 34.70 -15.66
C ARG A 159 10.59 34.10 -16.52
N THR A 160 11.64 33.57 -15.88
CA THR A 160 12.76 32.93 -16.60
C THR A 160 12.31 31.70 -17.39
N LEU A 161 11.35 30.95 -16.85
CA LEU A 161 10.76 29.79 -17.52
C LEU A 161 9.90 30.22 -18.72
N LEU A 162 9.11 31.31 -18.59
CA LEU A 162 8.34 31.87 -19.71
C LEU A 162 9.22 32.47 -20.80
N ASP A 163 10.32 33.13 -20.45
CA ASP A 163 11.30 33.64 -21.41
C ASP A 163 11.92 32.48 -22.20
N GLY A 164 12.24 31.36 -21.54
CA GLY A 164 12.70 30.13 -22.18
C GLY A 164 11.67 29.50 -23.14
N LEU A 165 10.39 29.78 -22.93
CA LEU A 165 9.27 29.37 -23.79
C LEU A 165 8.91 30.44 -24.85
N ASN A 166 9.73 31.48 -25.00
CA ASN A 166 9.47 32.61 -25.89
C ASN A 166 8.08 33.25 -25.68
N GLY A 167 7.62 33.31 -24.43
CA GLY A 167 6.31 33.86 -24.08
C GLY A 167 5.11 32.97 -24.41
N GLN A 168 5.33 31.71 -24.79
CA GLN A 168 4.25 30.72 -24.90
C GLN A 168 3.72 30.32 -23.53
N ALA A 169 2.45 29.90 -23.49
CA ALA A 169 1.81 29.40 -22.29
C ALA A 169 2.38 28.03 -21.89
N PHE A 170 2.39 27.73 -20.59
CA PHE A 170 2.69 26.39 -20.09
C PHE A 170 1.61 25.42 -20.54
N ASP A 171 1.97 24.38 -21.28
CA ASP A 171 1.06 23.34 -21.72
C ASP A 171 1.67 21.95 -21.50
N GLY A 172 0.83 20.91 -21.57
CA GLY A 172 1.25 19.54 -21.35
C GLY A 172 1.20 19.07 -19.89
N THR A 173 1.66 17.83 -19.69
CA THR A 173 1.61 17.14 -18.40
C THR A 173 2.94 16.46 -18.10
N LEU A 174 3.33 16.49 -16.82
CA LEU A 174 4.49 15.76 -16.30
C LEU A 174 4.00 14.64 -15.39
N LYS A 175 4.42 13.41 -15.67
CA LYS A 175 4.18 12.27 -14.79
C LYS A 175 5.36 12.16 -13.81
N VAL A 176 5.06 12.18 -12.51
CA VAL A 176 6.01 11.92 -11.44
C VAL A 176 5.71 10.55 -10.86
N VAL A 177 6.67 9.64 -10.93
CA VAL A 177 6.60 8.31 -10.36
C VAL A 177 7.53 8.25 -9.15
N PHE A 178 6.96 7.90 -8.00
CA PHE A 178 7.68 7.65 -6.77
C PHE A 178 7.87 6.14 -6.59
N ALA A 179 9.08 5.73 -6.26
CA ALA A 179 9.37 4.39 -5.75
C ALA A 179 9.94 4.54 -4.33
N TYR A 180 9.34 3.88 -3.34
CA TYR A 180 9.72 4.03 -1.93
C TYR A 180 9.43 2.77 -1.14
N ASP A 181 10.08 2.63 0.01
CA ASP A 181 9.82 1.55 0.97
C ASP A 181 8.90 2.06 2.08
N ASN A 182 7.92 1.24 2.47
CA ASN A 182 7.13 1.53 3.66
C ASN A 182 7.92 1.23 4.95
N ILE A 183 7.36 1.58 6.12
CA ILE A 183 7.97 1.27 7.43
C ILE A 183 8.22 -0.22 7.69
N PHE A 184 7.60 -1.12 6.90
CA PHE A 184 7.77 -2.56 6.99
C PHE A 184 8.79 -3.11 5.97
N GLY A 185 9.45 -2.23 5.21
CA GLY A 185 10.44 -2.62 4.20
C GLY A 185 9.85 -3.17 2.90
N GLU A 186 8.56 -2.93 2.62
CA GLU A 186 7.97 -3.29 1.32
C GLU A 186 8.08 -2.15 0.33
N ALA A 187 8.57 -2.47 -0.86
CA ALA A 187 8.62 -1.55 -1.98
C ALA A 187 7.20 -1.23 -2.48
N GLN A 188 6.92 0.06 -2.63
CA GLN A 188 5.66 0.60 -3.13
C GLN A 188 5.96 1.66 -4.20
N THR A 189 4.97 1.91 -5.04
CA THR A 189 5.01 2.98 -6.03
C THR A 189 3.78 3.86 -5.91
N SER A 190 3.96 5.15 -6.13
CA SER A 190 2.85 6.08 -6.33
C SER A 190 3.13 6.94 -7.56
N GLU A 191 2.06 7.41 -8.18
CA GLU A 191 2.14 8.23 -9.38
C GLU A 191 1.37 9.52 -9.16
N THR A 192 1.88 10.61 -9.70
CA THR A 192 1.21 11.91 -9.69
C THR A 192 1.38 12.54 -11.06
N VAL A 193 0.28 13.02 -11.64
CA VAL A 193 0.31 13.76 -12.91
C VAL A 193 0.16 15.24 -12.59
N LEU A 194 1.15 16.01 -13.03
CA LEU A 194 1.18 17.46 -12.88
C LEU A 194 0.74 18.10 -14.20
N ASP A 195 -0.38 18.81 -14.15
CA ASP A 195 -0.86 19.61 -15.29
C ASP A 195 -0.17 20.99 -15.28
N LEU A 196 0.59 21.26 -16.33
CA LEU A 196 1.37 22.47 -16.46
C LEU A 196 0.50 23.69 -16.76
N ALA A 197 -0.69 23.48 -17.33
CA ALA A 197 -1.61 24.57 -17.62
C ALA A 197 -2.04 25.33 -16.35
N LEU A 198 -2.00 24.67 -15.19
CA LEU A 198 -2.26 25.30 -13.89
C LEU A 198 -1.28 26.43 -13.56
N LEU A 199 -0.06 26.38 -14.10
CA LEU A 199 0.95 27.43 -13.94
C LEU A 199 0.57 28.72 -14.70
N ASN A 200 -0.24 28.64 -15.76
CA ASN A 200 -0.68 29.82 -16.51
C ASN A 200 -1.59 30.74 -15.69
N GLY A 201 -2.49 30.17 -14.89
CA GLY A 201 -3.34 30.96 -14.00
C GLY A 201 -2.51 31.74 -12.98
N LEU A 202 -1.39 31.16 -12.55
CA LEU A 202 -0.44 31.78 -11.63
C LEU A 202 0.42 32.83 -12.34
N ALA A 203 0.89 32.57 -13.56
CA ALA A 203 1.59 33.56 -14.38
C ALA A 203 0.74 34.81 -14.65
N ALA A 204 -0.56 34.63 -14.94
CA ALA A 204 -1.50 35.73 -15.16
C ALA A 204 -1.70 36.59 -13.90
N ALA A 205 -1.68 35.99 -12.71
CA ALA A 205 -1.82 36.71 -11.44
C ALA A 205 -0.58 37.59 -11.10
N LEU A 206 0.58 37.25 -11.65
CA LEU A 206 1.85 37.96 -11.45
C LEU A 206 2.12 39.06 -12.48
N GLN A 207 1.28 39.17 -13.52
CA GLN A 207 1.37 40.30 -14.46
C GLN A 207 0.92 41.60 -13.77
N PRO A 208 1.66 42.71 -13.92
CA PRO A 208 1.23 43.99 -13.39
C PRO A 208 -0.10 44.39 -14.01
N LYS A 209 -1.13 44.58 -13.18
CA LYS A 209 -2.42 45.12 -13.62
C LYS A 209 -2.17 46.42 -14.41
N PRO A 210 -2.73 46.60 -15.62
CA PRO A 210 -2.50 47.82 -16.38
C PRO A 210 -2.95 49.01 -15.53
N ARG A 211 -2.02 49.93 -15.24
CA ARG A 211 -2.35 51.22 -14.62
C ARG A 211 -3.38 51.87 -15.52
N ARG A 212 -4.61 52.03 -15.03
CA ARG A 212 -5.61 52.89 -15.68
C ARG A 212 -4.99 54.27 -15.80
N THR A 213 -4.55 54.62 -17.00
CA THR A 213 -4.26 55.99 -17.37
C THR A 213 -5.58 56.76 -17.31
N PHE A 214 -5.82 57.44 -16.20
CA PHE A 214 -6.83 58.48 -16.15
C PHE A 214 -6.33 59.62 -17.04
N ASN A 215 -6.79 59.65 -18.29
CA ASN A 215 -6.72 60.84 -19.11
C ASN A 215 -7.68 61.86 -18.49
N ILE A 216 -7.13 62.80 -17.73
CA ILE A 216 -7.82 64.01 -17.32
C ILE A 216 -7.69 64.97 -18.51
N PHE A 217 -8.76 65.10 -19.29
CA PHE A 217 -8.97 66.21 -20.22
C PHE A 217 -9.76 67.31 -19.50
#